data_AF-A0AAU4MQ44-F1
#
_entry.id   AF-A0AAU4MQ44-F1
#
_cell.length_a   1.000
_cell.length_b   1.000
_cell.length_c   1.000
_cell.angle_alpha   90.00
_cell.angle_beta   90.00
_cell.angle_gamma   90.00
#
_symmetry.space_group_name_H-M   'P 1'
#
loop_
_entity.id
_entity.type
_entity.pdbx_description
1 polymer ?
#
loop_
_entity_poly.entity_id
_entity_poly.type
_entity_poly.pdbx_seq_one_letter_code
_entity_poly.pdbx_strand_id
1 'polypeptide(L)'
;MAHDDDTEYGWKADQLRAPGGMEMYTDQIKGIFRDHRDDFRALANDLAGELKFNPPAGDNGLQAGYHAWKTARLLHQMEGHAQAIITLSAKLRATHHAVYVELPKRRAEKAETKALEKAGQGAAVARSAGNVNDLVRRMVEHAGQNGAAGQGEQGGPPAVPAQPAHPPVFDMFKTGTGQ
;
A
#
# COMPACT_ATOMS: atom_id res chain seq x y z
N MET A 1 -21.10 -30.15 27.11
CA MET A 1 -19.76 -29.87 27.64
C MET A 1 -18.91 -29.46 26.46
N ALA A 2 -18.74 -28.15 26.27
CA ALA A 2 -17.86 -27.60 25.25
C ALA A 2 -16.42 -27.70 25.78
N HIS A 3 -15.53 -28.26 24.97
CA HIS A 3 -14.09 -28.17 25.18
C HIS A 3 -13.64 -26.81 24.62
N ASP A 4 -13.70 -25.78 25.47
CA ASP A 4 -12.90 -24.56 25.29
C ASP A 4 -11.47 -24.92 25.72
N ASP A 5 -10.70 -25.53 24.81
CA ASP A 5 -9.27 -25.71 25.00
C ASP A 5 -8.58 -24.35 24.83
N ASP A 6 -8.41 -23.67 25.95
CA ASP A 6 -7.57 -22.49 26.18
C ASP A 6 -6.08 -22.82 25.96
N THR A 7 -5.69 -23.14 24.72
CA THR A 7 -4.30 -22.94 24.27
C THR A 7 -4.12 -21.47 23.86
N GLU A 8 -4.41 -20.54 24.79
CA GLU A 8 -4.50 -19.10 24.51
C GLU A 8 -3.16 -18.36 24.69
N TYR A 9 -2.05 -18.99 24.31
CA TYR A 9 -0.73 -18.34 24.32
C TYR A 9 -0.39 -17.84 22.91
N GLY A 10 -0.89 -16.66 22.55
CA GLY A 10 -0.53 -16.02 21.29
C GLY A 10 -1.28 -14.73 20.99
N TRP A 11 -0.63 -13.86 20.21
CA TRP A 11 -1.26 -12.66 19.67
C TRP A 11 -2.39 -13.02 18.70
N LYS A 12 -3.60 -12.54 18.99
CA LYS A 12 -4.77 -12.70 18.12
C LYS A 12 -4.90 -11.52 17.15
N ALA A 13 -5.55 -11.77 16.01
CA ALA A 13 -5.78 -10.73 15.00
C ALA A 13 -6.50 -9.49 15.55
N ASP A 14 -7.46 -9.68 16.47
CA ASP A 14 -8.19 -8.58 17.10
C ASP A 14 -7.29 -7.72 18.00
N GLN A 15 -6.34 -8.34 18.70
CA GLN A 15 -5.36 -7.64 19.52
C GLN A 15 -4.38 -6.82 18.66
N LEU A 16 -4.04 -7.30 17.46
CA LEU A 16 -3.18 -6.55 16.52
C LEU A 16 -3.90 -5.33 15.92
N ARG A 17 -5.21 -5.41 15.74
CA ARG A 17 -6.05 -4.31 15.22
C ARG A 17 -6.36 -3.24 16.28
N ALA A 18 -6.22 -3.56 17.56
CA ALA A 18 -6.40 -2.59 18.62
C ALA A 18 -5.43 -1.40 18.47
N PRO A 19 -5.80 -0.19 18.93
CA PRO A 19 -4.91 0.96 18.91
C PRO A 19 -3.58 0.62 19.61
N GLY A 20 -2.46 0.77 18.90
CA GLY A 20 -1.12 0.45 19.41
C GLY A 20 -0.78 -1.05 19.49
N GLY A 21 -1.72 -1.95 19.23
CA GLY A 21 -1.50 -3.40 19.31
C GLY A 21 -0.41 -3.89 18.34
N MET A 22 -0.46 -3.45 17.08
CA MET A 22 0.58 -3.74 16.09
C MET A 22 1.96 -3.22 16.51
N GLU A 23 2.03 -2.03 17.10
CA GLU A 23 3.29 -1.44 17.58
C GLU A 23 3.89 -2.31 18.69
N MET A 24 3.10 -2.62 19.71
CA MET A 24 3.53 -3.45 20.84
C MET A 24 3.98 -4.84 20.37
N TYR A 25 3.23 -5.48 19.45
CA TYR A 25 3.63 -6.76 18.87
C TYR A 25 4.97 -6.67 18.15
N THR A 26 5.15 -5.69 17.26
CA THR A 26 6.40 -5.56 16.50
C THR A 26 7.59 -5.25 17.40
N ASP A 27 7.41 -4.49 18.48
CA ASP A 27 8.48 -4.20 19.42
C ASP A 27 8.84 -5.41 20.29
N GLN A 28 7.85 -6.24 20.69
CA GLN A 28 8.13 -7.52 21.35
C GLN A 28 8.93 -8.47 20.44
N ILE A 29 8.52 -8.63 19.18
CA ILE A 29 9.25 -9.45 18.19
C ILE A 29 10.67 -8.91 18.00
N LYS A 30 10.85 -7.59 17.90
CA LYS A 30 12.18 -6.99 17.78
C LYS A 30 13.05 -7.28 19.00
N GLY A 31 12.50 -7.24 20.21
CA GLY A 31 13.21 -7.60 21.43
C GLY A 31 13.68 -9.05 21.40
N ILE A 32 12.74 -9.98 21.24
CA ILE A 32 13.02 -11.43 21.24
C ILE A 32 14.08 -11.80 20.19
N PHE A 33 13.93 -11.33 18.96
CA PHE A 33 14.88 -11.70 17.90
C PHE A 33 16.20 -10.93 17.97
N ARG A 34 16.24 -9.78 18.66
CA ARG A 34 17.51 -9.09 18.94
C ARG A 34 18.33 -9.90 19.93
N ASP A 35 17.71 -10.37 21.00
CA ASP A 35 18.39 -11.19 22.00
C ASP A 35 18.90 -12.49 21.36
N HIS A 36 18.05 -13.19 20.59
CA HIS A 36 18.48 -14.38 19.85
C HIS A 36 19.59 -14.11 18.84
N ARG A 37 19.55 -12.97 18.12
CA ARG A 37 20.61 -12.60 17.18
C ARG A 37 21.95 -12.45 17.92
N ASP A 38 21.93 -11.74 19.03
CA ASP A 38 23.13 -11.47 19.82
C ASP A 38 23.67 -12.77 20.44
N ASP A 39 22.78 -13.68 20.90
CA ASP A 39 23.13 -15.02 21.37
C ASP A 39 23.75 -15.89 20.27
N PHE A 40 23.14 -15.97 19.08
CA PHE A 40 23.69 -16.75 17.96
C PHE A 40 25.06 -16.25 17.55
N ARG A 41 25.26 -14.94 17.56
CA ARG A 41 26.56 -14.33 17.25
C ARG A 41 27.60 -14.68 18.30
N ALA A 42 27.26 -14.60 19.59
CA ALA A 42 28.17 -14.97 20.66
C ALA A 42 28.55 -16.45 20.56
N LEU A 43 27.56 -17.34 20.47
CA LEU A 43 27.76 -18.78 20.33
C LEU A 43 28.57 -19.15 19.09
N ALA A 44 28.40 -18.45 17.96
CA ALA A 44 29.19 -18.70 16.76
C ALA A 44 30.68 -18.44 16.98
N ASN A 45 31.01 -17.35 17.68
CA ASN A 45 32.39 -17.00 17.97
C ASN A 45 33.01 -17.94 18.99
N ASP A 46 32.26 -18.27 20.05
CA ASP A 46 32.72 -19.19 21.10
C ASP A 46 32.97 -20.58 20.53
N LEU A 47 32.02 -21.11 19.75
CA LEU A 47 32.15 -22.42 19.10
C LEU A 47 33.31 -22.45 18.09
N ALA A 48 33.48 -21.39 17.29
CA ALA A 48 34.61 -21.30 16.38
C ALA A 48 35.95 -21.24 17.12
N GLY A 49 36.01 -20.56 18.27
CA GLY A 49 37.18 -20.49 19.13
C GLY A 49 37.51 -21.84 19.75
N GLU A 50 36.51 -22.51 20.31
CA GLU A 50 36.67 -23.81 20.96
C GLU A 50 37.11 -24.88 19.96
N LEU A 51 36.52 -24.95 18.76
CA LEU A 51 36.92 -25.91 17.73
C LEU A 51 38.31 -25.64 17.15
N LYS A 52 38.80 -24.40 17.21
CA LYS A 52 40.18 -24.08 16.83
C LYS A 52 41.18 -24.46 17.92
N PHE A 53 40.80 -24.31 19.19
CA PHE A 53 41.65 -24.63 20.33
C PHE A 53 41.71 -26.14 20.60
N ASN A 54 40.58 -26.83 20.50
CA ASN A 54 40.41 -28.27 20.67
C ASN A 54 39.90 -28.89 19.35
N PRO A 55 40.76 -29.01 18.33
CA PRO A 55 40.35 -29.56 17.06
C PRO A 55 40.02 -31.06 17.17
N PRO A 56 39.14 -31.57 16.30
CA PRO A 56 38.91 -33.00 16.14
C PRO A 56 40.21 -33.78 15.96
N ALA A 57 40.26 -35.01 16.49
CA ALA A 57 41.45 -35.84 16.40
C ALA A 57 41.85 -36.08 14.93
N GLY A 58 43.10 -35.76 14.59
CA GLY A 58 43.64 -35.93 13.24
C GLY A 58 43.54 -34.71 12.33
N ASP A 59 42.83 -33.65 12.74
CA ASP A 59 42.80 -32.40 11.98
C ASP A 59 44.13 -31.65 12.10
N ASN A 60 44.66 -31.18 10.97
CA ASN A 60 45.72 -30.17 10.96
C ASN A 60 45.14 -28.76 11.19
N GLY A 61 45.98 -27.76 11.48
CA GLY A 61 45.50 -26.40 11.81
C GLY A 61 44.61 -25.74 10.75
N LEU A 62 44.80 -26.06 9.45
CA LEU A 62 43.95 -25.56 8.38
C LEU A 62 42.58 -26.26 8.36
N GLN A 63 42.57 -27.59 8.54
CA GLN A 63 41.35 -28.40 8.64
C GLN A 63 40.52 -27.99 9.86
N ALA A 64 41.17 -27.83 11.01
CA ALA A 64 40.55 -27.31 12.23
C ALA A 64 39.88 -25.95 12.00
N GLY A 65 40.60 -25.00 11.36
CA GLY A 65 40.06 -23.69 11.02
C GLY A 65 38.85 -23.77 10.08
N TYR A 66 38.91 -24.66 9.07
CA TYR A 66 37.80 -24.88 8.15
C TYR A 66 36.58 -25.51 8.82
N HIS A 67 36.76 -26.54 9.65
CA HIS A 67 35.66 -27.19 10.38
C HIS A 67 35.04 -26.26 11.42
N ALA A 68 35.85 -25.48 12.14
CA ALA A 68 35.38 -24.44 13.04
C ALA A 68 34.52 -23.41 12.31
N TRP A 69 35.02 -22.88 11.19
CA TRP A 69 34.27 -21.93 10.36
C TRP A 69 32.97 -22.55 9.81
N LYS A 70 33.02 -23.78 9.29
CA LYS A 70 31.86 -24.46 8.72
C LYS A 70 30.76 -24.67 9.74
N THR A 71 31.13 -24.99 10.98
CA THR A 71 30.18 -25.21 12.08
C THR A 71 29.60 -23.87 12.55
N ALA A 72 30.43 -22.86 12.79
CA ALA A 72 30.00 -21.52 13.18
C ALA A 72 29.17 -20.81 12.09
N ARG A 73 29.36 -21.15 10.82
CA ARG A 73 28.59 -20.60 9.70
C ARG A 73 27.09 -20.80 9.86
N LEU A 74 26.65 -21.94 10.41
CA LEU A 74 25.21 -22.20 10.61
C LEU A 74 24.62 -21.24 11.65
N LEU A 75 25.36 -20.95 12.73
CA LEU A 75 24.94 -19.96 13.73
C LEU A 75 24.90 -18.54 13.14
N HIS A 76 25.85 -18.17 12.29
CA HIS A 76 25.79 -16.91 11.55
C HIS A 76 24.61 -16.84 10.56
N GLN A 77 24.18 -17.97 9.99
CA GLN A 77 22.96 -18.00 9.19
C GLN A 77 21.72 -17.75 10.06
N MET A 78 21.65 -18.34 11.25
CA MET A 78 20.57 -18.09 12.22
C MET A 78 20.55 -16.63 12.68
N GLU A 79 21.72 -16.02 12.94
CA GLU A 79 21.88 -14.58 13.18
C GLU A 79 21.27 -13.75 12.04
N GLY A 80 21.61 -14.09 10.78
CA GLY A 80 21.07 -13.44 9.60
C GLY A 80 19.54 -13.55 9.49
N HIS A 81 18.98 -14.72 9.80
CA HIS A 81 17.53 -14.92 9.83
C HIS A 81 16.85 -14.10 10.93
N ALA A 82 17.42 -14.05 12.13
CA ALA A 82 16.92 -13.20 13.21
C ALA A 82 16.91 -11.71 12.80
N GLN A 83 18.00 -11.24 12.17
CA GLN A 83 18.08 -9.88 11.64
C GLN A 83 17.04 -9.60 10.54
N ALA A 84 16.76 -10.58 9.67
CA ALA A 84 15.72 -10.46 8.66
C ALA A 84 14.33 -10.32 9.29
N ILE A 85 14.03 -11.08 10.35
CA ILE A 85 12.77 -11.00 11.10
C ILE A 85 12.61 -9.63 11.75
N ILE A 86 13.67 -9.11 12.41
CA ILE A 86 13.68 -7.75 12.96
C ILE A 86 13.34 -6.72 11.87
N THR A 87 13.94 -6.84 10.69
CA THR A 87 13.71 -5.92 9.57
C THR A 87 12.28 -6.02 9.03
N LEU A 88 11.75 -7.24 8.88
CA LEU A 88 10.38 -7.48 8.42
C LEU A 88 9.34 -6.97 9.43
N SER A 89 9.60 -7.10 10.73
CA SER A 89 8.70 -6.57 11.76
C SER A 89 8.58 -5.04 11.70
N ALA A 90 9.68 -4.33 11.43
CA ALA A 90 9.64 -2.88 11.24
C ALA A 90 8.85 -2.49 9.98
N LYS A 91 9.01 -3.26 8.88
CA LYS A 91 8.23 -3.06 7.66
C LYS A 91 6.74 -3.34 7.89
N LEU A 92 6.40 -4.38 8.63
CA LEU A 92 5.01 -4.71 8.98
C LEU A 92 4.31 -3.54 9.68
N ARG A 93 4.97 -2.94 10.68
CA ARG A 93 4.47 -1.75 11.37
C ARG A 93 4.22 -0.59 10.40
N ALA A 94 5.19 -0.30 9.53
CA ALA A 94 5.07 0.78 8.55
C ALA A 94 3.92 0.54 7.56
N THR A 95 3.81 -0.68 7.02
CA THR A 95 2.71 -1.06 6.12
C THR A 95 1.35 -0.96 6.81
N HIS A 96 1.24 -1.43 8.05
CA HIS A 96 0.00 -1.32 8.82
C HIS A 96 -0.40 0.15 9.03
N HIS A 97 0.54 1.01 9.42
CA HIS A 97 0.29 2.45 9.56
C HIS A 97 -0.18 3.09 8.25
N ALA A 98 0.51 2.81 7.14
CA ALA A 98 0.14 3.36 5.84
C ALA A 98 -1.28 2.96 5.40
N VAL A 99 -1.66 1.69 5.62
CA VAL A 99 -2.97 1.17 5.19
C VAL A 99 -4.11 1.60 6.12
N TYR A 100 -3.92 1.53 7.43
CA TYR A 100 -5.03 1.72 8.38
C TYR A 100 -5.10 3.13 8.96
N VAL A 101 -4.01 3.89 8.94
CA VAL A 101 -3.98 5.27 9.46
C VAL A 101 -3.95 6.29 8.34
N GLU A 102 -3.03 6.16 7.38
CA GLU A 102 -2.83 7.21 6.36
C GLU A 102 -3.85 7.14 5.23
N LEU A 103 -4.16 5.94 4.74
CA LEU A 103 -5.03 5.77 3.58
C LEU A 103 -6.47 6.27 3.84
N PRO A 104 -7.09 6.03 5.01
CA PRO A 104 -8.38 6.63 5.33
C PRO A 104 -8.33 8.16 5.40
N LYS A 105 -7.28 8.75 5.99
CA LYS A 105 -7.09 10.21 6.03
C LYS A 105 -7.00 10.80 4.63
N ARG A 106 -6.18 10.20 3.76
CA ARG A 106 -6.07 10.61 2.35
C ARG A 106 -7.38 10.47 1.57
N ARG A 107 -8.20 9.47 1.90
CA ARG A 107 -9.54 9.32 1.29
C ARG A 107 -10.51 10.42 1.76
N ALA A 108 -10.47 10.78 3.03
CA ALA A 108 -11.26 11.87 3.59
C ALA A 108 -10.86 13.23 2.97
N GLU A 109 -9.57 13.54 2.95
CA GLU A 109 -9.03 14.76 2.32
C GLU A 109 -9.44 14.86 0.85
N LYS A 110 -9.34 13.76 0.08
CA LYS A 110 -9.80 13.73 -1.32
C LYS A 110 -11.30 13.89 -1.47
N ALA A 111 -12.10 13.45 -0.50
CA ALA A 111 -13.54 13.64 -0.53
C ALA A 111 -13.90 15.12 -0.25
N GLU A 112 -13.20 15.75 0.69
CA GLU A 112 -13.35 17.17 1.01
C GLU A 112 -12.93 18.06 -0.16
N THR A 113 -11.78 17.79 -0.79
CA THR A 113 -11.35 18.57 -1.97
C THR A 113 -12.34 18.44 -3.11
N LYS A 114 -12.84 17.22 -3.39
CA LYS A 114 -13.90 17.02 -4.39
C LYS A 114 -15.20 17.73 -4.04
N ALA A 115 -15.57 17.80 -2.76
CA ALA A 115 -16.76 18.52 -2.33
C ALA A 115 -16.61 20.04 -2.55
N LEU A 116 -15.43 20.59 -2.26
CA LEU A 116 -15.10 22.00 -2.52
C LEU A 116 -15.06 22.32 -4.02
N GLU A 117 -14.46 21.45 -4.83
CA GLU A 117 -14.45 21.58 -6.29
C GLU A 117 -15.86 21.52 -6.87
N LYS A 118 -16.70 20.59 -6.39
CA LYS A 118 -18.10 20.48 -6.80
C LYS A 118 -18.92 21.71 -6.40
N ALA A 119 -18.67 22.29 -5.22
CA ALA A 119 -19.31 23.54 -4.79
C ALA A 119 -18.87 24.73 -5.67
N GLY A 120 -17.58 24.81 -6.03
CA GLY A 120 -17.06 25.83 -6.95
C GLY A 120 -17.62 25.70 -8.38
N GLN A 121 -17.74 24.47 -8.89
CA GLN A 121 -18.38 24.19 -10.17
C GLN A 121 -19.89 24.47 -10.13
N GLY A 122 -20.58 24.16 -9.04
CA GLY A 122 -21.99 24.52 -8.85
C GLY A 122 -22.21 26.03 -8.92
N ALA A 123 -21.33 26.82 -8.31
CA ALA A 123 -21.37 28.28 -8.42
C ALA A 123 -21.03 28.80 -9.82
N ALA A 124 -20.09 28.17 -10.53
CA ALA A 124 -19.76 28.53 -11.91
C ALA A 124 -20.90 28.19 -12.88
N VAL A 125 -21.49 26.99 -12.78
CA VAL A 125 -22.64 26.54 -13.58
C VAL A 125 -23.87 27.39 -13.29
N ALA A 126 -24.12 27.79 -12.03
CA ALA A 126 -25.21 28.69 -11.69
C ALA A 126 -25.03 30.10 -12.31
N ARG A 127 -23.81 30.64 -12.33
CA ARG A 127 -23.50 31.91 -13.01
C ARG A 127 -23.65 31.79 -14.53
N SER A 128 -23.18 30.69 -15.12
CA SER A 128 -23.35 30.42 -16.55
C SER A 128 -24.81 30.26 -16.95
N ALA A 129 -25.61 29.56 -16.14
CA ALA A 129 -27.04 29.40 -16.37
C ALA A 129 -27.80 30.73 -16.25
N GLY A 130 -27.43 31.60 -15.30
CA GLY A 130 -27.94 32.96 -15.21
C GLY A 130 -27.66 33.78 -16.48
N ASN A 131 -26.41 33.72 -16.97
CA ASN A 131 -26.01 34.44 -18.20
C ASN A 131 -26.73 33.91 -19.46
N VAL A 132 -26.98 32.60 -19.55
CA VAL A 132 -27.74 32.00 -20.66
C VAL A 132 -29.21 32.41 -20.60
N ASN A 133 -29.81 32.44 -19.40
CA ASN A 133 -31.19 32.88 -19.24
C ASN A 133 -31.37 34.36 -19.60
N ASP A 134 -30.40 35.21 -19.25
CA ASP A 134 -30.38 36.63 -19.66
C ASP A 134 -30.20 36.80 -21.17
N LEU A 135 -29.40 35.95 -21.82
CA LEU A 135 -29.21 35.98 -23.27
C LEU A 135 -30.48 35.55 -24.02
N VAL A 136 -31.13 34.47 -23.56
CA VAL A 136 -32.41 33.99 -24.13
C VAL A 136 -33.50 35.03 -23.94
N ARG A 137 -33.57 35.67 -22.76
CA ARG A 137 -34.51 36.75 -22.50
C ARG A 137 -34.27 37.95 -23.41
N ARG A 138 -33.02 38.37 -23.62
CA ARG A 138 -32.68 39.43 -24.59
C ARG A 138 -33.05 39.07 -26.02
N MET A 139 -32.87 37.81 -26.44
CA MET A 139 -33.29 37.37 -27.78
C MET A 139 -34.81 37.39 -27.96
N VAL A 140 -35.57 36.98 -26.95
CA VAL A 140 -37.05 37.03 -26.98
C VAL A 140 -37.56 38.47 -26.97
N GLU A 141 -36.94 39.35 -26.19
CA GLU A 141 -37.25 40.78 -26.17
C GLU A 141 -36.91 41.46 -27.52
N HIS A 142 -35.84 41.03 -28.21
CA HIS A 142 -35.49 41.54 -29.54
C HIS A 142 -36.36 40.93 -30.67
N ALA A 143 -36.81 39.69 -30.53
CA ALA A 143 -37.71 39.02 -31.47
C ALA A 143 -39.14 39.58 -31.40
N GLY A 144 -39.55 40.13 -30.26
CA GLY A 144 -40.84 40.83 -30.11
C GLY A 144 -40.92 42.19 -30.79
N GLN A 145 -39.81 42.75 -31.29
CA GLN A 145 -39.77 44.07 -31.93
C GLN A 145 -39.76 44.04 -33.47
N ASN A 146 -39.59 42.88 -34.10
CA ASN A 146 -39.64 42.74 -35.57
C ASN A 146 -40.73 41.74 -35.96
N GLY A 147 -41.85 42.28 -36.43
CA GLY A 147 -43.04 41.51 -36.76
C GLY A 147 -42.92 40.56 -37.97
N ALA A 148 -43.89 39.66 -38.03
CA ALA A 148 -44.60 39.15 -39.20
C ALA A 148 -43.83 38.97 -40.53
N ALA A 149 -43.63 37.71 -40.93
CA ALA A 149 -44.05 37.12 -42.22
C ALA A 149 -43.16 35.92 -42.60
N GLY A 150 -43.76 34.87 -43.17
CA GLY A 150 -43.07 33.98 -44.11
C GLY A 150 -43.06 32.50 -43.75
N GLN A 151 -43.84 31.74 -44.52
CA GLN A 151 -43.85 30.27 -44.65
C GLN A 151 -42.51 29.69 -45.13
N GLY A 152 -42.27 28.41 -44.88
CA GLY A 152 -41.28 27.63 -45.64
C GLY A 152 -40.83 26.32 -45.00
N GLU A 153 -41.49 25.23 -45.39
CA GLU A 153 -41.00 23.87 -45.64
C GLU A 153 -39.80 23.22 -44.91
N GLN A 154 -40.11 22.00 -44.43
CA GLN A 154 -39.38 20.73 -44.61
C GLN A 154 -37.85 20.70 -44.49
N GLY A 155 -37.38 19.95 -43.49
CA GLY A 155 -36.04 19.34 -43.49
C GLY A 155 -35.88 18.41 -42.30
N GLY A 156 -35.71 17.11 -42.55
CA GLY A 156 -35.66 16.04 -41.55
C GLY A 156 -34.53 16.15 -40.51
N PRO A 157 -34.50 15.23 -39.53
CA PRO A 157 -33.60 15.32 -38.39
C PRO A 157 -32.13 15.20 -38.83
N PRO A 158 -31.23 16.16 -38.50
CA PRO A 158 -29.81 15.93 -38.69
C PRO A 158 -29.30 14.92 -37.65
N ALA A 159 -28.46 14.03 -38.16
CA ALA A 159 -27.84 12.92 -37.48
C ALA A 159 -27.01 13.33 -36.26
N VAL A 160 -27.06 12.48 -35.24
CA VAL A 160 -26.16 12.49 -34.08
C VAL A 160 -24.71 12.35 -34.58
N PRO A 161 -23.78 13.28 -34.28
CA PRO A 161 -22.38 13.03 -34.51
C PRO A 161 -21.92 11.93 -33.55
N ALA A 162 -21.35 10.87 -34.12
CA ALA A 162 -20.79 9.73 -33.41
C ALA A 162 -19.84 10.19 -32.29
N GLN A 163 -20.07 9.69 -31.08
CA GLN A 163 -19.07 9.73 -30.01
C GLN A 163 -17.79 9.06 -30.50
N PRO A 164 -16.60 9.68 -30.37
CA PRO A 164 -15.36 8.94 -30.51
C PRO A 164 -15.28 7.93 -29.37
N ALA A 165 -15.31 6.64 -29.71
CA ALA A 165 -15.02 5.57 -28.78
C ALA A 165 -13.63 5.81 -28.16
N HIS A 166 -13.60 6.10 -26.87
CA HIS A 166 -12.36 6.07 -26.11
C HIS A 166 -11.87 4.62 -26.08
N PRO A 167 -10.61 4.32 -26.47
CA PRO A 167 -10.06 2.99 -26.26
C PRO A 167 -9.94 2.73 -24.75
N PRO A 168 -10.21 1.50 -24.28
CA PRO A 168 -9.93 1.13 -22.91
C PRO A 168 -8.42 1.27 -22.65
N VAL A 169 -8.07 2.25 -21.83
CA VAL A 169 -6.76 2.35 -21.19
C VAL A 169 -6.74 1.26 -20.13
N PHE A 170 -6.34 0.04 -20.48
CA PHE A 170 -5.69 -0.94 -19.60
C PHE A 170 -5.42 -2.23 -20.38
N ASP A 171 -4.31 -2.25 -21.11
CA ASP A 171 -3.61 -3.49 -21.40
C ASP A 171 -2.09 -3.21 -21.40
N MET A 172 -1.58 -2.90 -20.20
CA MET A 172 -0.18 -2.60 -19.94
C MET A 172 0.41 -3.55 -18.90
N PHE A 173 0.06 -4.84 -18.99
CA PHE A 173 0.80 -5.92 -18.33
C PHE A 173 0.90 -7.13 -19.26
N LYS A 174 1.62 -6.93 -20.36
CA LYS A 174 2.29 -8.01 -21.09
C LYS A 174 3.79 -7.69 -21.16
N THR A 175 4.47 -7.96 -20.05
CA THR A 175 5.87 -8.39 -20.03
C THR A 175 5.79 -9.86 -19.59
N GLY A 176 6.17 -10.88 -20.38
CA GLY A 176 7.18 -10.91 -21.42
C GLY A 176 8.54 -11.20 -20.81
N THR A 177 8.75 -12.46 -20.41
CA THR A 177 10.01 -13.24 -20.27
C THR A 177 9.68 -14.44 -19.36
N GLY A 178 10.00 -15.69 -19.66
CA GLY A 178 10.85 -16.26 -20.70
C GLY A 178 11.34 -17.62 -20.20
N GLN A 179 11.62 -18.49 -21.18
CA GLN A 179 12.26 -19.81 -21.11
C GLN A 179 11.53 -20.95 -20.40
#